data_AF-A0A098ZP51-F1
#
_entry.id   AF-A0A098ZP51-F1
#
_cell.length_a   1.000
_cell.length_b   1.000
_cell.length_c   1.000
_cell.angle_alpha   90.00
_cell.angle_beta   90.00
_cell.angle_gamma   90.00
#
_symmetry.space_group_name_H-M   'P 1'
#
loop_
_entity.id
_entity.type
_entity.pdbx_description
1 polymer ?
#
loop_
_entity_poly.entity_id
_entity_poly.type
_entity_poly.pdbx_seq_one_letter_code
_entity_poly.pdbx_strand_id
1 'polypeptide(L)'
;MVTKGSAEIVSIDIGTEEYALYRDLTRNHDSNKIIGKGEAASISLAKKHNGILGSNNLRDVKPYVEEFSLEHMTTGDILVEAFKA
;
A
#
# COMPACT_ATOMS: atom_id res chain seq x y z
N MET A 1 -17.35 2.84 -9.31
CA MET A 1 -16.17 3.42 -8.64
C MET A 1 -15.09 3.64 -9.68
N VAL A 2 -14.50 2.56 -10.21
CA VAL A 2 -13.57 2.63 -11.36
C VAL A 2 -14.25 3.23 -12.61
N THR A 3 -15.40 2.71 -13.01
CA THR A 3 -16.16 3.21 -14.20
C THR A 3 -16.72 4.63 -14.05
N LYS A 4 -16.67 5.20 -12.84
CA LYS A 4 -17.10 6.58 -12.56
C LYS A 4 -15.91 7.55 -12.47
N GLY A 5 -14.69 7.10 -12.79
CA GLY A 5 -13.46 7.90 -12.77
C GLY A 5 -12.90 8.18 -11.38
N SER A 6 -13.49 7.63 -10.32
CA SER A 6 -13.04 7.84 -8.93
C SER A 6 -11.97 6.83 -8.49
N ALA A 7 -11.57 5.91 -9.37
CA ALA A 7 -10.51 4.93 -9.14
C ALA A 7 -9.94 4.47 -10.50
N GLU A 8 -8.67 4.08 -10.51
CA GLU A 8 -7.95 3.58 -11.68
C GLU A 8 -7.46 2.15 -11.43
N ILE A 9 -7.37 1.35 -12.50
CA ILE A 9 -6.73 0.04 -12.46
C ILE A 9 -5.27 0.22 -12.87
N VAL A 10 -4.36 -0.19 -11.99
CA VAL A 10 -2.91 -0.14 -12.23
C VAL A 10 -2.35 -1.56 -12.22
N SER A 11 -1.46 -1.88 -13.16
CA SER A 11 -0.74 -3.16 -13.20
C SER A 11 0.62 -3.05 -12.50
N ILE A 12 1.08 -4.19 -11.96
CA ILE A 12 2.45 -4.37 -11.48
C ILE A 12 3.13 -5.30 -12.50
N ASP A 13 3.89 -4.73 -13.42
CA ASP A 13 4.44 -5.47 -14.54
C ASP A 13 5.72 -6.23 -14.14
N ILE A 14 5.90 -7.45 -14.65
CA ILE A 14 7.06 -8.27 -14.32
C ILE A 14 8.33 -7.57 -14.80
N GLY A 15 9.33 -7.48 -13.91
CA GLY A 15 10.62 -6.87 -14.19
C GLY A 15 10.73 -5.41 -13.76
N THR A 16 9.67 -4.82 -13.23
CA THR A 16 9.73 -3.49 -12.63
C THR A 16 10.18 -3.53 -11.16
N GLU A 17 10.55 -2.38 -10.62
CA GLU A 17 10.96 -2.24 -9.21
C GLU A 17 9.82 -2.56 -8.25
N GLU A 18 8.60 -2.10 -8.55
CA GLU A 18 7.41 -2.41 -7.76
C GLU A 18 7.05 -3.90 -7.81
N TYR A 19 7.34 -4.60 -8.92
CA TYR A 19 7.23 -6.06 -8.95
C TYR A 19 8.27 -6.73 -8.07
N ALA A 20 9.52 -6.28 -8.13
CA ALA A 20 10.59 -6.83 -7.28
C ALA A 20 10.24 -6.68 -5.78
N LEU A 21 9.77 -5.50 -5.38
CA LEU A 21 9.31 -5.24 -4.02
C LEU A 21 8.08 -6.10 -3.65
N TYR A 22 7.06 -6.17 -4.51
CA TYR A 22 5.91 -7.04 -4.29
C TYR A 22 6.33 -8.50 -4.06
N ARG A 23 7.31 -8.98 -4.82
CA ARG A 23 7.83 -10.35 -4.73
C ARG A 23 8.59 -10.59 -3.44
N ASP A 24 9.34 -9.61 -2.98
CA ASP A 24 10.07 -9.64 -1.72
C ASP A 24 9.09 -9.75 -0.54
N LEU A 25 8.15 -8.80 -0.44
CA LEU A 25 7.13 -8.68 0.61
C LEU A 25 6.22 -9.91 0.76
N THR A 26 6.03 -10.66 -0.33
CA THR A 26 5.17 -11.86 -0.35
C THR A 26 5.92 -13.17 -0.12
N ARG A 27 7.26 -13.17 -0.08
CA ARG A 27 8.04 -14.42 -0.06
C ARG A 27 9.18 -14.45 0.94
N ASN A 28 10.04 -13.45 0.96
CA ASN A 28 11.36 -13.53 1.58
C ASN A 28 11.78 -12.18 2.20
N HIS A 29 10.85 -11.43 2.78
CA HIS A 29 11.22 -10.16 3.37
C HIS A 29 11.88 -10.39 4.74
N ASP A 30 13.16 -10.03 4.84
CA ASP A 30 14.06 -10.44 5.94
C ASP A 30 13.63 -9.92 7.32
N SER A 31 13.37 -8.61 7.43
CA SER A 31 13.20 -7.91 8.71
C SER A 31 11.77 -7.80 9.20
N ASN A 32 10.79 -8.00 8.32
CA ASN A 32 9.38 -7.85 8.62
C ASN A 32 8.58 -9.08 8.20
N LYS A 33 7.43 -9.27 8.86
CA LYS A 33 6.52 -10.40 8.61
C LYS A 33 6.08 -10.42 7.14
N ILE A 34 6.16 -11.58 6.48
CA ILE A 34 5.58 -11.81 5.15
C ILE A 34 4.08 -11.45 5.15
N ILE A 35 3.66 -10.66 4.16
CA ILE A 35 2.29 -10.13 4.05
C ILE A 35 1.52 -10.71 2.86
N GLY A 36 0.21 -10.51 2.88
CA GLY A 36 -0.67 -10.96 1.80
C GLY A 36 -0.42 -10.24 0.48
N LYS A 37 -0.84 -10.85 -0.62
CA LYS A 37 -0.67 -10.28 -1.98
C LYS A 37 -1.29 -8.89 -2.12
N GLY A 38 -2.44 -8.64 -1.51
CA GLY A 38 -3.12 -7.34 -1.58
C GLY A 38 -2.33 -6.24 -0.86
N GLU A 39 -1.79 -6.56 0.32
CA GLU A 39 -1.00 -5.64 1.14
C GLU A 39 0.36 -5.34 0.47
N ALA A 40 1.02 -6.37 -0.04
CA ALA A 40 2.26 -6.20 -0.79
C ALA A 40 2.04 -5.35 -2.05
N ALA A 41 0.94 -5.56 -2.78
CA ALA A 41 0.63 -4.78 -3.96
C ALA A 41 0.35 -3.30 -3.62
N SER A 42 -0.44 -3.03 -2.57
CA SER A 42 -0.74 -1.65 -2.16
C SER A 42 0.50 -0.91 -1.65
N ILE A 43 1.36 -1.56 -0.84
CA ILE A 43 2.63 -0.98 -0.38
C ILE A 43 3.56 -0.71 -1.57
N SER A 44 3.70 -1.66 -2.48
CA SER A 44 4.61 -1.52 -3.63
C SER A 44 4.18 -0.38 -4.55
N LEU A 45 2.88 -0.26 -4.81
CA LEU A 45 2.32 0.83 -5.61
C LEU A 45 2.38 2.19 -4.88
N ALA A 46 2.08 2.22 -3.57
CA ALA A 46 2.18 3.45 -2.78
C ALA A 46 3.62 4.00 -2.80
N LYS A 47 4.62 3.12 -2.62
CA LYS A 47 6.03 3.52 -2.73
C LYS A 47 6.40 4.01 -4.13
N LYS A 48 5.95 3.32 -5.18
CA LYS A 48 6.22 3.69 -6.58
C LYS A 48 5.69 5.06 -6.94
N HIS A 49 4.49 5.38 -6.47
CA HIS A 49 3.76 6.60 -6.84
C HIS A 49 3.87 7.72 -5.80
N ASN A 50 4.69 7.54 -4.76
CA ASN A 50 4.75 8.45 -3.61
C ASN A 50 3.34 8.75 -3.06
N GLY A 51 2.51 7.70 -2.99
CA GLY A 51 1.11 7.76 -2.61
C GLY A 51 0.88 7.43 -1.14
N ILE A 52 -0.37 7.61 -0.72
CA ILE A 52 -0.81 7.34 0.65
C ILE A 52 -1.35 5.91 0.75
N LEU A 53 -0.83 5.13 1.68
CA LEU A 53 -1.32 3.78 1.95
C LEU A 53 -2.61 3.83 2.77
N GLY A 54 -3.74 3.49 2.17
CA GLY A 54 -5.01 3.33 2.86
C GLY A 54 -5.18 1.92 3.43
N SER A 55 -5.09 1.73 4.75
CA SER A 55 -5.31 0.43 5.38
C SER A 55 -5.81 0.53 6.82
N ASN A 56 -6.67 -0.42 7.23
CA ASN A 56 -7.04 -0.61 8.63
C ASN A 56 -6.26 -1.78 9.28
N ASN A 57 -5.49 -2.55 8.51
CA ASN A 57 -4.73 -3.68 9.03
C ASN A 57 -3.34 -3.26 9.55
N LEU A 58 -3.33 -2.42 10.58
CA LEU A 58 -2.11 -1.80 11.11
C LEU A 58 -1.05 -2.83 11.53
N ARG A 59 -1.47 -3.98 12.06
CA ARG A 59 -0.54 -5.03 12.50
C ARG A 59 0.39 -5.48 11.37
N ASP A 60 -0.14 -5.61 10.16
CA ASP A 60 0.58 -6.18 9.03
C ASP A 60 1.26 -5.07 8.20
N VAL A 61 0.69 -3.86 8.11
CA VAL A 61 1.27 -2.78 7.29
C VAL A 61 2.21 -1.84 8.03
N LYS A 62 2.03 -1.63 9.35
CA LYS A 62 2.78 -0.60 10.11
C LYS A 62 4.31 -0.77 10.02
N PRO A 63 4.89 -1.98 10.13
CA PRO A 63 6.34 -2.13 10.01
C PRO A 63 6.88 -1.63 8.67
N TYR A 64 6.13 -1.84 7.58
CA TYR A 64 6.49 -1.40 6.24
C TYR A 64 6.23 0.09 6.00
N VAL A 65 5.20 0.65 6.62
CA VAL A 65 4.96 2.10 6.63
C VAL A 65 6.16 2.82 7.25
N GLU A 66 6.66 2.30 8.37
CA GLU A 66 7.84 2.85 9.05
C GLU A 66 9.13 2.63 8.22
N GLU A 67 9.36 1.40 7.76
CA GLU A 67 10.54 1.04 6.95
C GLU A 67 10.66 1.88 5.68
N PHE A 68 9.56 2.08 4.96
CA PHE A 68 9.55 2.82 3.70
C PHE A 68 9.15 4.29 3.85
N SER A 69 8.93 4.76 5.09
CA SER A 69 8.48 6.13 5.37
C SER A 69 7.25 6.55 4.55
N LEU A 70 6.27 5.64 4.41
CA LEU A 70 5.05 5.89 3.65
C LEU A 70 4.09 6.76 4.45
N GLU A 71 3.36 7.63 3.77
CA GLU A 71 2.16 8.22 4.36
C GLU A 71 1.08 7.15 4.47
N HIS A 72 0.33 7.15 5.57
CA HIS A 72 -0.67 6.13 5.87
C HIS A 72 -1.94 6.76 6.43
N MET A 73 -3.09 6.29 5.94
CA MET A 73 -4.40 6.71 6.44
C MET A 73 -5.29 5.49 6.74
N THR A 74 -5.96 5.53 7.88
CA THR A 74 -7.04 4.61 8.22
C THR A 74 -8.38 5.14 7.70
N THR A 75 -9.42 4.31 7.76
CA THR A 75 -10.78 4.79 7.49
C THR A 75 -11.22 5.87 8.48
N GLY A 76 -10.74 5.83 9.74
CA GLY A 76 -11.02 6.87 10.73
C GLY A 76 -10.49 8.23 10.29
N ASP A 77 -9.25 8.27 9.80
CA ASP A 77 -8.62 9.48 9.28
C ASP A 77 -9.41 10.04 8.08
N ILE A 78 -9.78 9.16 7.13
CA ILE A 78 -10.58 9.55 5.95
C ILE A 78 -11.93 10.15 6.36
N LEU A 79 -12.61 9.56 7.36
CA LEU A 79 -13.90 10.08 7.84
C LEU A 79 -13.76 11.44 8.52
N VAL A 80 -12.69 11.64 9.30
CA VAL A 80 -12.40 12.92 9.95
C VAL A 80 -12.09 14.00 8.91
N GLU A 81 -11.28 13.70 7.89
CA GLU A 81 -10.99 14.62 6.79
C GLU A 81 -12.27 14.98 6.02
N ALA A 82 -13.10 13.98 5.70
CA ALA A 82 -14.38 14.21 5.01
C ALA A 82 -15.38 15.05 5.83
N PHE A 83 -15.34 14.96 7.16
CA PHE A 83 -16.18 15.79 8.03
C PHE A 83 -15.69 17.24 8.13
N LYS A 84 -14.38 17.47 7.98
CA LYS A 84 -13.77 18.81 8.05
C LYS A 84 -13.78 19.56 6.71
N ALA A 85 -13.88 18.85 5.59
CA ALA A 85 -13.93 19.40 4.22
C ALA A 85 -15.27 20.08 3.91
#